data_AF-A0A8H6SPF7-F1
#
_entry.id   AF-A0A8H6SPF7-F1
#
_cell.length_a   1.000
_cell.length_b   1.000
_cell.length_c   1.000
_cell.angle_alpha   90.00
_cell.angle_beta   90.00
_cell.angle_gamma   90.00
#
_symmetry.space_group_name_H-M   'P 1'
#
loop_
_entity.id
_entity.type
_entity.pdbx_description
1 polymer ?
#
loop_
_entity_poly.entity_id
_entity_poly.type
_entity_poly.pdbx_seq_one_letter_code
_entity_poly.pdbx_strand_id
1 'polypeptide(L)'
;MPPFQPGDTIRLRLDGDATERVYAIVRPFLPFTKSVVVLARDVEECGEVVIKVYDPRFLGERARRRQGGRRRGGVGELELHQEEENVEWDAETAVLWEEYFYRTCMASFRDETRAYEQLSALQGSAIPRLLARGVVVDTDYRRAISCPAIVLEYLDGVAMQDAQDAIVDGARDAWIQLARTVERLRELEIVHSDINEGNILLCPAVAPCRAVLIDFGMARSGRCRSDVGRLEALLRRKGICIISS
;
A
#
# COMPACT_ATOMS: atom_id res chain seq x y z
N MET A 1 -2.78 21.55 4.80
CA MET A 1 -3.36 20.47 5.63
C MET A 1 -3.41 19.19 4.82
N PRO A 2 -3.26 18.01 5.44
CA PRO A 2 -3.57 16.75 4.78
C PRO A 2 -5.02 16.78 4.23
N PRO A 3 -5.26 16.24 3.03
CA PRO A 3 -6.59 16.23 2.38
C PRO A 3 -7.66 15.39 3.09
N PHE A 4 -7.24 14.51 4.01
CA PHE A 4 -8.10 13.63 4.78
C PHE A 4 -7.72 13.76 6.25
N GLN A 5 -8.66 14.23 7.07
CA GLN A 5 -8.51 14.44 8.51
C GLN A 5 -9.37 13.45 9.31
N PRO A 6 -8.98 13.14 10.55
CA PRO A 6 -9.90 12.54 11.52
C PRO A 6 -11.21 13.32 11.60
N GLY A 7 -12.34 12.61 11.51
CA GLY A 7 -13.69 13.20 11.54
C GLY A 7 -14.27 13.52 10.15
N ASP A 8 -13.45 13.58 9.10
CA ASP A 8 -13.95 13.71 7.73
C ASP A 8 -14.69 12.43 7.30
N THR A 9 -15.44 12.50 6.20
CA THR A 9 -16.10 11.33 5.60
C THR A 9 -15.63 11.07 4.18
N ILE A 10 -15.48 9.79 3.82
CA ILE A 10 -15.28 9.35 2.44
C ILE A 10 -16.55 8.63 1.98
N ARG A 11 -17.05 9.00 0.80
CA ARG A 11 -18.13 8.26 0.13
C ARG A 11 -17.56 7.42 -0.99
N LEU A 12 -17.89 6.14 -1.00
CA LEU A 12 -17.48 5.21 -2.04
C LEU A 12 -18.72 4.65 -2.72
N ARG A 13 -18.74 4.70 -4.06
CA ARG A 13 -19.65 3.86 -4.84
C ARG A 13 -18.94 2.54 -5.08
N LEU A 14 -19.48 1.47 -4.52
CA LEU A 14 -18.85 0.15 -4.57
C LEU A 14 -19.06 -0.51 -5.93
N ASP A 15 -18.17 -1.40 -6.33
CA ASP A 15 -18.32 -2.20 -7.54
C ASP A 15 -19.45 -3.22 -7.35
N GLY A 16 -20.31 -3.39 -8.37
CA GLY A 16 -21.37 -4.41 -8.38
C GLY A 16 -22.61 -4.06 -7.54
N ASP A 17 -22.57 -2.97 -6.76
CA ASP A 17 -23.69 -2.42 -6.03
C ASP A 17 -23.82 -0.93 -6.39
N ALA A 18 -25.01 -0.48 -6.81
CA ALA A 18 -25.24 0.93 -7.08
C ALA A 18 -25.25 1.77 -5.78
N THR A 19 -25.22 1.12 -4.62
CA THR A 19 -25.24 1.75 -3.30
C THR A 19 -23.91 2.44 -2.99
N GLU A 20 -24.03 3.68 -2.53
CA GLU A 20 -22.90 4.43 -1.99
C GLU A 20 -22.77 4.13 -0.50
N ARG A 21 -21.55 3.83 -0.05
CA ARG A 21 -21.23 3.68 1.37
C ARG A 21 -20.47 4.89 1.89
N VAL A 22 -20.76 5.26 3.12
CA VAL A 22 -20.13 6.39 3.81
C VAL A 22 -19.24 5.85 4.93
N TYR A 23 -18.00 6.32 4.94
CA TYR A 23 -17.02 5.93 5.93
C TYR A 23 -16.52 7.16 6.67
N ALA A 24 -16.55 7.13 8.00
CA ALA A 24 -15.99 8.17 8.85
C ALA A 24 -14.50 7.90 9.06
N ILE A 25 -13.63 8.86 8.70
CA ILE A 25 -12.18 8.74 8.84
C ILE A 25 -11.82 8.81 10.32
N VAL A 26 -11.19 7.75 10.82
CA VAL A 26 -10.63 7.71 12.17
C VAL A 26 -9.26 8.37 12.17
N ARG A 27 -8.37 7.96 11.25
CA ARG A 27 -7.05 8.58 11.06
C ARG A 27 -6.42 8.25 9.72
N PRO A 28 -5.58 9.14 9.16
CA PRO A 28 -4.72 8.80 8.04
C PRO A 28 -3.48 7.98 8.49
N PHE A 29 -2.98 7.13 7.59
CA PHE A 29 -1.64 6.56 7.68
C PHE A 29 -0.68 7.39 6.82
N LEU A 30 0.32 7.98 7.45
CA LEU A 30 1.28 8.91 6.82
C LEU A 30 2.70 8.33 6.83
N PRO A 31 3.56 8.73 5.87
CA PRO A 31 3.27 9.60 4.73
C PRO A 31 2.47 8.90 3.64
N PHE A 32 1.70 9.65 2.85
CA PHE A 32 1.09 9.09 1.65
C PHE A 32 2.16 8.79 0.59
N THR A 33 2.10 7.57 0.05
CA THR A 33 3.07 7.08 -0.94
C THR A 33 2.41 7.01 -2.31
N LYS A 34 1.91 5.86 -2.76
CA LYS A 34 1.25 5.69 -4.07
C LYS A 34 -0.27 5.87 -4.02
N SER A 35 -0.78 6.03 -2.81
CA SER A 35 -2.18 6.13 -2.47
C SER A 35 -2.32 6.82 -1.12
N VAL A 36 -3.49 7.35 -0.86
CA VAL A 36 -3.91 7.74 0.49
C VAL A 36 -4.43 6.50 1.19
N VAL A 37 -3.94 6.22 2.39
CA VAL A 37 -4.42 5.13 3.23
C VAL A 37 -5.01 5.72 4.50
N VAL A 38 -6.24 5.35 4.85
CA VAL A 38 -6.93 5.80 6.06
C VAL A 38 -7.54 4.62 6.80
N LEU A 39 -7.53 4.69 8.13
CA LEU A 39 -8.43 3.91 8.97
C LEU A 39 -9.77 4.65 9.00
N ALA A 40 -10.84 3.94 8.70
CA ALA A 40 -12.19 4.49 8.71
C ALA A 40 -13.17 3.53 9.37
N ARG A 41 -14.33 4.04 9.77
CA ARG A 41 -15.45 3.26 10.28
C ARG A 41 -16.59 3.31 9.28
N ASP A 42 -17.13 2.15 8.93
CA ASP A 42 -18.38 2.05 8.17
C ASP A 42 -19.51 2.62 9.05
N VAL A 43 -20.18 3.67 8.56
CA VAL A 43 -21.23 4.36 9.31
C VAL A 43 -22.46 3.48 9.54
N GLU A 44 -22.70 2.51 8.65
CA GLU A 44 -23.86 1.62 8.71
C GLU A 44 -23.56 0.34 9.48
N GLU A 45 -22.43 -0.31 9.19
CA GLU A 45 -22.06 -1.61 9.78
C GLU A 45 -21.24 -1.49 11.07
N CYS A 46 -20.85 -0.28 11.47
CA CYS A 46 -20.05 0.03 12.67
C CYS A 46 -18.68 -0.67 12.76
N GLY A 47 -18.20 -1.29 11.66
CA GLY A 47 -16.91 -1.95 11.57
C GLY A 47 -15.77 -1.01 11.18
N GLU A 48 -14.56 -1.28 11.66
CA GLU A 48 -13.34 -0.56 11.25
C GLU A 48 -12.70 -1.22 10.03
N VAL A 49 -12.31 -0.40 9.07
CA VAL A 49 -11.75 -0.81 7.77
C VAL A 49 -10.58 0.08 7.39
N VAL A 50 -9.69 -0.45 6.55
CA VAL A 50 -8.66 0.35 5.90
C VAL A 50 -9.12 0.69 4.49
N ILE A 51 -9.16 1.99 4.18
CA ILE A 51 -9.49 2.47 2.83
C ILE A 51 -8.22 2.99 2.18
N LYS A 52 -7.90 2.45 1.01
CA LYS A 52 -6.78 2.89 0.18
C LYS A 52 -7.33 3.55 -1.08
N VAL A 53 -7.14 4.86 -1.20
CA VAL A 53 -7.60 5.71 -2.30
C VAL A 53 -6.42 6.03 -3.23
N TYR A 54 -6.59 5.72 -4.51
CA TYR A 54 -5.60 5.94 -5.55
C TYR A 54 -5.85 7.29 -6.22
N ASP A 55 -5.40 8.34 -5.55
CA ASP A 55 -5.50 9.72 -6.01
C ASP A 55 -4.11 10.24 -6.40
N PRO A 56 -3.86 10.48 -7.70
CA PRO A 56 -2.55 10.90 -8.22
C PRO A 56 -1.99 12.19 -7.60
N ARG A 57 -2.86 13.03 -7.01
CA ARG A 57 -2.46 14.29 -6.37
C ARG A 57 -1.61 14.06 -5.12
N PHE A 58 -1.73 12.90 -4.50
CA PHE A 58 -1.04 12.57 -3.25
C PHE A 58 0.12 11.60 -3.43
N LEU A 59 0.59 11.39 -4.67
CA LEU A 59 1.77 10.58 -4.90
C LEU A 59 2.99 11.20 -4.21
N GLY A 60 3.62 10.46 -3.31
CA GLY A 60 4.75 10.90 -2.49
C GLY A 60 5.96 11.38 -3.28
N GLU A 61 6.10 10.97 -4.54
CA GLU A 61 7.10 11.51 -5.48
C GLU A 61 6.90 13.01 -5.74
N ARG A 62 5.66 13.52 -5.70
CA ARG A 62 5.38 14.96 -5.76
C ARG A 62 5.95 15.71 -4.56
N ALA A 63 5.87 15.11 -3.37
CA ALA A 63 6.38 15.71 -2.14
C ALA A 63 7.92 15.69 -2.08
N ARG A 64 8.54 14.57 -2.48
CA ARG A 64 10.01 14.44 -2.54
C ARG A 64 10.65 15.42 -3.50
N ARG A 65 10.00 15.73 -4.63
CA ARG A 65 10.52 16.71 -5.59
C ARG A 65 10.30 18.16 -5.19
N ARG A 66 9.24 18.48 -4.45
CA ARG A 66 9.06 19.82 -3.86
C ARG A 66 10.05 20.11 -2.74
N GLN A 67 10.51 19.09 -2.00
CA GLN A 67 11.48 19.24 -0.91
C GLN A 67 12.93 18.98 -1.35
N GLY A 68 13.12 18.40 -2.54
CA GLY A 68 14.38 17.86 -3.02
C GLY A 68 15.15 18.78 -3.96
N GLY A 69 15.58 19.94 -3.47
CA GLY A 69 16.76 20.63 -4.02
C GLY A 69 18.08 19.88 -3.74
N ARG A 70 18.05 18.63 -3.24
CA ARG A 70 19.26 17.82 -2.98
C ARG A 70 19.03 16.32 -3.20
N ARG A 71 19.55 15.86 -4.36
CA ARG A 71 20.34 14.65 -4.65
C ARG A 71 19.80 13.21 -4.53
N ARG A 72 20.12 12.51 -5.64
CA ARG A 72 20.36 11.07 -5.92
C ARG A 72 19.09 10.20 -6.06
N GLY A 73 18.89 9.42 -7.12
CA GLY A 73 19.74 9.00 -8.23
C GLY A 73 19.38 7.55 -8.58
N GLY A 74 18.95 7.32 -9.83
CA GLY A 74 18.80 6.00 -10.46
C GLY A 74 17.38 5.41 -10.46
N VAL A 75 16.68 5.49 -11.60
CA VAL A 75 16.39 4.36 -12.53
C VAL A 75 16.10 4.94 -13.93
N GLY A 76 16.88 4.52 -14.93
CA GLY A 76 16.51 4.33 -16.35
C GLY A 76 15.78 5.43 -17.13
N GLU A 77 16.56 6.28 -17.79
CA GLU A 77 16.37 6.82 -19.17
C GLU A 77 14.95 7.10 -19.68
N LEU A 78 14.42 8.28 -19.33
CA LEU A 78 14.26 9.30 -20.37
C LEU A 78 15.41 10.30 -20.14
N GLU A 79 16.32 10.44 -21.10
CA GLU A 79 17.33 11.50 -21.09
C GLU A 79 16.62 12.86 -21.14
N LEU A 80 16.37 13.43 -19.98
CA LEU A 80 16.07 14.85 -19.81
C LEU A 80 17.35 15.47 -19.25
N HIS A 81 18.08 16.17 -20.12
CA HIS A 81 19.21 17.01 -19.74
C HIS A 81 18.80 17.90 -18.56
N GLN A 82 19.38 17.62 -17.39
CA GLN A 82 19.27 18.46 -16.21
C GLN A 82 20.31 19.57 -16.33
N GLU A 83 19.91 20.71 -16.91
CA GLU A 83 20.48 21.98 -16.50
C GLU A 83 19.58 22.54 -15.40
N GLU A 84 20.18 22.73 -14.23
CA GLU A 84 19.59 23.36 -13.04
C GLU A 84 19.33 24.85 -13.33
N GLU A 85 18.35 25.14 -14.18
CA GLU A 85 17.68 26.42 -14.15
C GLU A 85 16.34 26.27 -13.44
N ASN A 86 15.89 27.38 -12.88
CA ASN A 86 14.60 27.54 -12.23
C ASN A 86 13.51 27.40 -13.31
N VAL A 87 13.32 26.19 -13.85
CA VAL A 87 12.39 25.90 -14.92
C VAL A 87 11.01 26.14 -14.35
N GLU A 88 10.46 27.31 -14.67
CA GLU A 88 9.04 27.57 -14.60
C GLU A 88 8.39 26.42 -15.38
N TRP A 89 7.72 25.51 -14.67
CA TRP A 89 7.11 24.35 -15.30
C TRP A 89 6.11 24.86 -16.33
N ASP A 90 6.45 24.75 -17.61
CA ASP A 90 5.49 25.07 -18.65
C ASP A 90 4.29 24.12 -18.57
N ALA A 91 3.17 24.55 -19.15
CA ALA A 91 1.92 23.82 -19.08
C ALA A 91 2.05 22.41 -19.67
N GLU A 92 2.92 22.22 -20.66
CA GLU A 92 3.15 20.93 -21.33
C GLU A 92 3.87 19.94 -20.41
N THR A 93 4.93 20.37 -19.73
CA THR A 93 5.64 19.58 -18.73
C THR A 93 4.70 19.20 -17.59
N ALA A 94 3.88 20.14 -17.10
CA ALA A 94 2.90 19.87 -16.06
C ALA A 94 1.90 18.77 -16.49
N VAL A 95 1.40 18.81 -17.73
CA VAL A 95 0.48 17.80 -18.26
C VAL A 95 1.13 16.42 -18.33
N LEU A 96 2.37 16.32 -18.83
CA LEU A 96 3.09 15.04 -18.90
C LEU A 96 3.32 14.42 -17.51
N TRP A 97 3.61 15.25 -16.51
CA TRP A 97 3.73 14.79 -15.12
C TRP A 97 2.40 14.34 -14.53
N GLU A 98 1.32 15.09 -14.75
CA GLU A 98 -0.02 14.68 -14.33
C GLU A 98 -0.42 13.33 -14.93
N GLU A 99 -0.15 13.13 -16.23
CA GLU A 99 -0.39 11.85 -16.90
C GLU A 99 0.49 10.73 -16.33
N TYR A 100 1.78 10.95 -16.13
CA TYR A 100 2.69 9.97 -15.53
C TYR A 100 2.22 9.52 -14.16
N PHE A 101 1.84 10.48 -13.31
CA PHE A 101 1.31 10.23 -11.97
C PHE A 101 0.00 9.47 -12.02
N TYR A 102 -0.92 9.86 -12.91
CA TYR A 102 -2.17 9.13 -13.12
C TYR A 102 -1.90 7.67 -13.52
N ARG A 103 -1.06 7.45 -14.54
CA ARG A 103 -0.71 6.11 -15.03
C ARG A 103 -0.08 5.24 -13.93
N THR A 104 0.86 5.80 -13.17
CA THR A 104 1.53 5.10 -12.07
C THR A 104 0.56 4.71 -10.96
N CYS A 105 -0.32 5.63 -10.57
CA CYS A 105 -1.33 5.38 -9.54
C CYS A 105 -2.32 4.30 -9.99
N MET A 106 -2.78 4.37 -11.24
CA MET A 106 -3.69 3.38 -11.81
C MET A 106 -3.04 2.02 -12.03
N ALA A 107 -1.75 1.96 -12.35
CA ALA A 107 -1.01 0.71 -12.43
C ALA A 107 -0.98 0.03 -11.05
N SER A 108 -0.62 0.77 -9.99
CA SER A 108 -0.64 0.24 -8.62
C SER A 108 -2.01 -0.26 -8.19
N PHE A 109 -3.10 0.46 -8.52
CA PHE A 109 -4.46 -0.01 -8.23
C PHE A 109 -4.78 -1.35 -8.93
N ARG A 110 -4.46 -1.48 -10.21
CA ARG A 110 -4.70 -2.70 -10.99
C ARG A 110 -3.88 -3.88 -10.48
N ASP A 111 -2.60 -3.62 -10.20
CA ASP A 111 -1.68 -4.64 -9.72
C ASP A 111 -2.10 -5.17 -8.34
N GLU A 112 -2.48 -4.26 -7.43
CA GLU A 112 -2.93 -4.62 -6.08
C GLU A 112 -4.26 -5.37 -6.09
N THR A 113 -5.25 -4.86 -6.82
CA THR A 113 -6.57 -5.53 -6.93
C THR A 113 -6.43 -6.93 -7.53
N ARG A 114 -5.64 -7.10 -8.59
CA ARG A 114 -5.35 -8.40 -9.20
C ARG A 114 -4.64 -9.33 -8.21
N ALA A 115 -3.68 -8.83 -7.43
CA ALA A 115 -3.01 -9.64 -6.42
C ALA A 115 -4.01 -10.15 -5.38
N TYR A 116 -4.89 -9.29 -4.84
CA TYR A 116 -5.92 -9.73 -3.89
C TYR A 116 -6.87 -10.78 -4.49
N GLU A 117 -7.31 -10.61 -5.73
CA GLU A 117 -8.18 -11.59 -6.42
C GLU A 117 -7.50 -12.98 -6.51
N GLN A 118 -6.23 -13.01 -6.93
CA GLN A 118 -5.49 -14.26 -7.08
C GLN A 118 -5.07 -14.88 -5.74
N LEU A 119 -4.86 -14.07 -4.72
CA LEU A 119 -4.48 -14.49 -3.37
C LEU A 119 -5.68 -14.69 -2.44
N SER A 120 -6.88 -14.91 -2.99
CA SER A 120 -8.12 -15.09 -2.21
C SER A 120 -7.99 -16.15 -1.09
N ALA A 121 -7.27 -17.24 -1.34
CA ALA A 121 -7.03 -18.29 -0.34
C ALA A 121 -6.13 -17.87 0.85
N LEU A 122 -5.39 -16.76 0.72
CA LEU A 122 -4.52 -16.23 1.77
C LEU A 122 -5.15 -15.08 2.57
N GLN A 123 -6.26 -14.53 2.07
CA GLN A 123 -6.95 -13.42 2.69
C GLN A 123 -7.49 -13.78 4.08
N GLY A 124 -7.36 -12.86 5.04
CA GLY A 124 -7.80 -13.05 6.43
C GLY A 124 -6.84 -13.86 7.29
N SER A 125 -5.83 -14.49 6.69
CA SER A 125 -4.81 -15.27 7.42
C SER A 125 -3.43 -14.64 7.28
N ALA A 126 -2.92 -14.58 6.05
CA ALA A 126 -1.56 -14.16 5.73
C ALA A 126 -1.48 -12.82 4.99
N ILE A 127 -2.59 -12.37 4.41
CA ILE A 127 -2.78 -11.02 3.86
C ILE A 127 -4.16 -10.49 4.31
N PRO A 128 -4.42 -9.17 4.26
CA PRO A 128 -5.73 -8.62 4.55
C PRO A 128 -6.84 -9.21 3.66
N ARG A 129 -8.08 -9.22 4.14
CA ARG A 129 -9.25 -9.40 3.26
C ARG A 129 -9.52 -8.16 2.44
N LEU A 130 -9.74 -8.33 1.14
CA LEU A 130 -10.36 -7.35 0.26
C LEU A 130 -11.87 -7.41 0.47
N LEU A 131 -12.41 -6.43 1.17
CA LEU A 131 -13.84 -6.35 1.50
C LEU A 131 -14.65 -5.77 0.34
N ALA A 132 -14.12 -4.73 -0.31
CA ALA A 132 -14.77 -4.11 -1.46
C ALA A 132 -13.79 -3.36 -2.34
N ARG A 133 -14.25 -3.05 -3.55
CA ARG A 133 -13.63 -2.09 -4.48
C ARG A 133 -14.67 -1.03 -4.82
N GLY A 134 -14.22 0.13 -5.25
CA GLY A 134 -15.13 1.16 -5.71
C GLY A 134 -14.42 2.42 -6.16
N VAL A 135 -15.19 3.50 -6.28
CA VAL A 135 -14.70 4.83 -6.63
C VAL A 135 -15.13 5.84 -5.59
N VAL A 136 -14.25 6.79 -5.28
CA VAL A 136 -14.60 7.93 -4.43
C VAL A 136 -15.64 8.78 -5.15
N VAL A 137 -16.78 8.97 -4.49
CA VAL A 137 -17.82 9.91 -4.92
C VAL A 137 -17.50 11.24 -4.28
N ASP A 138 -16.86 12.12 -5.04
CA ASP A 138 -16.63 13.48 -4.59
C ASP A 138 -17.93 14.28 -4.68
N THR A 139 -18.29 14.98 -3.61
CA THR A 139 -19.38 15.96 -3.62
C THR A 139 -18.98 17.27 -4.29
N ASP A 140 -17.68 17.55 -4.37
CA ASP A 140 -17.17 18.68 -5.13
C ASP A 140 -17.08 18.26 -6.61
N TYR A 141 -18.03 18.75 -7.40
CA TYR A 141 -18.21 18.59 -8.86
C TYR A 141 -16.98 18.98 -9.74
N ARG A 142 -15.78 19.13 -9.17
CA ARG A 142 -14.59 19.69 -9.82
C ARG A 142 -13.54 18.65 -10.20
N ARG A 143 -13.76 17.35 -9.96
CA ARG A 143 -12.80 16.32 -10.38
C ARG A 143 -13.06 15.84 -11.80
N ALA A 144 -12.07 16.03 -12.67
CA ALA A 144 -12.06 15.47 -14.01
C ALA A 144 -11.77 13.95 -14.03
N ILE A 145 -11.26 13.39 -12.94
CA ILE A 145 -10.91 11.96 -12.83
C ILE A 145 -11.64 11.30 -11.67
N SER A 146 -12.03 10.03 -11.88
CA SER A 146 -12.45 9.15 -10.80
C SER A 146 -11.22 8.67 -10.01
N CYS A 147 -11.35 8.61 -8.69
CA CYS A 147 -10.31 8.07 -7.82
C CYS A 147 -10.75 6.68 -7.34
N PRO A 148 -10.18 5.60 -7.89
CA PRO A 148 -10.52 4.26 -7.43
C PRO A 148 -10.02 4.04 -6.00
N ALA A 149 -10.69 3.14 -5.30
CA ALA A 149 -10.39 2.79 -3.93
C ALA A 149 -10.60 1.29 -3.70
N ILE A 150 -9.88 0.76 -2.71
CA ILE A 150 -10.13 -0.56 -2.14
C ILE A 150 -10.42 -0.41 -0.65
N VAL A 151 -11.30 -1.27 -0.16
CA VAL A 151 -11.65 -1.41 1.26
C VAL A 151 -11.09 -2.74 1.74
N LEU A 152 -10.22 -2.69 2.74
CA LEU A 152 -9.55 -3.83 3.33
C LEU A 152 -9.98 -4.02 4.77
N GLU A 153 -9.87 -5.25 5.27
CA GLU A 153 -10.02 -5.50 6.71
C GLU A 153 -9.00 -4.68 7.50
N TYR A 154 -9.44 -4.09 8.60
CA TYR A 154 -8.51 -3.51 9.56
C TYR A 154 -7.87 -4.62 10.40
N LEU A 155 -6.55 -4.52 10.57
CA LEU A 155 -5.76 -5.43 11.38
C LEU A 155 -5.19 -4.66 12.57
N ASP A 156 -5.55 -5.10 13.78
CA ASP A 156 -4.98 -4.60 15.02
C ASP A 156 -3.59 -5.20 15.24
N GLY A 157 -2.62 -4.71 14.47
CA GLY A 157 -1.23 -5.14 14.48
C GLY A 157 -0.26 -3.98 14.54
N VAL A 158 1.01 -4.30 14.75
CA VAL A 158 2.12 -3.36 14.72
C VAL A 158 3.00 -3.67 13.51
N ALA A 159 3.41 -2.64 12.76
CA ALA A 159 4.36 -2.83 11.67
C ALA A 159 5.71 -3.27 12.24
N MET A 160 6.40 -4.19 11.56
CA MET A 160 7.68 -4.72 12.02
C MET A 160 8.73 -3.60 12.25
N GLN A 161 8.69 -2.54 11.45
CA GLN A 161 9.57 -1.38 11.61
C GLN A 161 9.35 -0.61 12.92
N ASP A 162 8.12 -0.66 13.46
CA ASP A 162 7.68 0.10 14.63
C ASP A 162 7.56 -0.80 15.88
N ALA A 163 7.73 -2.11 15.72
CA ALA A 163 7.66 -3.09 16.79
C ALA A 163 8.93 -3.04 17.66
N GLN A 164 8.77 -3.25 18.97
CA GLN A 164 9.89 -3.42 19.88
C GLN A 164 10.67 -4.70 19.56
N ASP A 165 11.99 -4.68 19.71
CA ASP A 165 12.85 -5.85 19.42
C ASP A 165 12.39 -7.12 20.17
N ALA A 166 11.96 -6.99 21.43
CA ALA A 166 11.45 -8.13 22.21
C ALA A 166 10.18 -8.77 21.58
N ILE A 167 9.33 -7.97 20.93
CA ILE A 167 8.15 -8.47 20.22
C ILE A 167 8.58 -9.19 18.94
N VAL A 168 9.51 -8.59 18.20
CA VAL A 168 10.07 -9.14 16.96
C VAL A 168 10.77 -10.48 17.23
N ASP A 169 11.61 -10.55 18.25
CA ASP A 169 12.36 -11.76 18.63
C ASP A 169 11.43 -12.87 19.14
N GLY A 170 10.36 -12.51 19.85
CA GLY A 170 9.36 -13.45 20.37
C GLY A 170 8.43 -14.05 19.30
N ALA A 171 8.31 -13.43 18.13
CA ALA A 171 7.31 -13.78 17.11
C ALA A 171 7.72 -14.95 16.19
N ARG A 172 8.41 -15.97 16.70
CA ARG A 172 9.00 -17.06 15.90
C ARG A 172 8.01 -17.75 14.95
N ASP A 173 6.83 -18.10 15.46
CA ASP A 173 5.81 -18.81 14.67
C ASP A 173 5.24 -17.92 13.57
N ALA A 174 5.11 -16.61 13.84
CA ALA A 174 4.71 -15.61 12.85
C ALA A 174 5.72 -15.55 11.70
N TRP A 175 7.03 -15.61 11.99
CA TRP A 175 8.07 -15.61 10.95
C TRP A 175 8.06 -16.87 10.10
N ILE A 176 7.86 -18.05 10.70
CA ILE A 176 7.71 -19.31 9.97
C ILE A 176 6.48 -19.24 9.04
N GLN A 177 5.37 -18.71 9.55
CA GLN A 177 4.15 -18.51 8.76
C GLN A 177 4.35 -17.50 7.63
N LEU A 178 5.11 -16.41 7.84
CA LEU A 178 5.46 -15.46 6.78
C LEU A 178 6.34 -16.08 5.69
N ALA A 179 7.34 -16.89 6.07
CA ALA A 179 8.17 -17.59 5.11
C ALA A 179 7.34 -18.53 4.22
N ARG A 180 6.43 -19.31 4.83
CA ARG A 180 5.48 -20.15 4.09
C ARG A 180 4.55 -19.34 3.19
N THR A 181 4.14 -18.16 3.65
CA THR A 181 3.32 -17.23 2.86
C THR A 181 4.05 -16.79 1.60
N VAL A 182 5.31 -16.34 1.72
CA VAL A 182 6.11 -15.91 0.56
C VAL A 182 6.42 -17.07 -0.41
N GLU A 183 6.64 -18.27 0.11
CA GLU A 183 6.74 -19.48 -0.72
C GLU A 183 5.42 -19.75 -1.47
N ARG A 184 4.27 -19.56 -0.82
CA ARG A 184 2.96 -19.72 -1.44
C ARG A 184 2.68 -18.66 -2.51
N LEU A 185 3.11 -17.42 -2.31
CA LEU A 185 3.07 -16.36 -3.33
C LEU A 185 3.83 -16.81 -4.59
N ARG A 186 5.03 -17.40 -4.42
CA ARG A 186 5.83 -17.92 -5.53
C ARG A 186 5.12 -19.05 -6.29
N GLU A 187 4.46 -19.96 -5.59
CA GLU A 187 3.67 -21.05 -6.19
C GLU A 187 2.49 -20.54 -7.01
N LEU A 188 1.89 -19.43 -6.57
CA LEU A 188 0.80 -18.74 -7.27
C LEU A 188 1.31 -17.78 -8.36
N GLU A 189 2.63 -17.76 -8.62
CA GLU A 189 3.28 -16.87 -9.59
C GLU A 189 2.99 -15.39 -9.33
N ILE A 190 3.00 -15.00 -8.05
CA ILE A 190 2.81 -13.61 -7.62
C ILE A 190 4.08 -13.15 -6.91
N VAL A 191 4.57 -11.98 -7.31
CA VAL A 191 5.71 -11.31 -6.71
C VAL A 191 5.20 -10.02 -6.10
N HIS A 192 5.23 -9.90 -4.77
CA HIS A 192 4.91 -8.69 -4.03
C HIS A 192 5.81 -7.51 -4.42
N SER A 193 7.09 -7.77 -4.70
CA SER A 193 8.06 -6.78 -5.19
C SER A 193 8.34 -5.58 -4.26
N ASP A 194 7.87 -5.61 -3.01
CA ASP A 194 8.14 -4.57 -2.00
C ASP A 194 8.09 -5.11 -0.56
N ILE A 195 8.68 -6.29 -0.33
CA ILE A 195 8.81 -6.83 1.01
C ILE A 195 9.84 -6.01 1.80
N ASN A 196 9.36 -5.32 2.83
CA ASN A 196 10.15 -4.52 3.77
C ASN A 196 9.45 -4.47 5.14
N GLU A 197 10.10 -3.89 6.15
CA GLU A 197 9.61 -3.86 7.55
C GLU A 197 8.31 -3.07 7.74
N GLY A 198 8.01 -2.09 6.87
CA GLY A 198 6.76 -1.34 6.92
C GLY A 198 5.57 -2.08 6.33
N ASN A 199 5.85 -3.06 5.46
CA ASN A 199 4.84 -3.86 4.76
C ASN A 199 4.56 -5.21 5.44
N ILE A 200 5.05 -5.41 6.65
CA ILE A 200 4.79 -6.61 7.46
C ILE A 200 4.18 -6.17 8.79
N LEU A 201 2.95 -6.64 9.06
CA LEU A 201 2.29 -6.44 10.34
C LEU A 201 2.44 -7.69 11.22
N LEU A 202 2.80 -7.49 12.47
CA LEU A 202 2.72 -8.49 13.53
C LEU A 202 1.37 -8.35 14.23
N CYS A 203 0.57 -9.42 14.19
CA CYS A 203 -0.81 -9.41 14.65
C CYS A 203 -1.06 -10.54 15.67
N PRO A 204 -1.80 -10.27 16.76
CA PRO A 204 -2.15 -8.93 17.27
C PRO A 204 -0.92 -8.12 17.70
N ALA A 205 -1.06 -6.81 17.91
CA ALA A 205 0.06 -5.94 18.28
C ALA A 205 0.78 -6.34 19.59
N VAL A 206 0.03 -6.97 20.51
CA VAL A 206 0.56 -7.51 21.78
C VAL A 206 0.56 -9.03 21.70
N ALA A 207 1.71 -9.66 21.94
CA ALA A 207 1.91 -11.11 21.80
C ALA A 207 1.50 -11.64 20.40
N PRO A 208 2.16 -11.17 19.33
CA PRO A 208 1.80 -11.54 17.97
C PRO A 208 1.94 -13.04 17.73
N CYS A 209 0.92 -13.62 17.12
CA CYS A 209 0.88 -15.04 16.75
C CYS A 209 0.94 -15.25 15.24
N ARG A 210 0.81 -14.18 14.45
CA ARG A 210 0.89 -14.23 12.98
C ARG A 210 1.55 -12.98 12.42
N ALA A 211 2.18 -13.15 11.26
CA ALA A 211 2.70 -12.05 10.45
C ALA A 211 1.87 -11.94 9.17
N VAL A 212 1.45 -10.73 8.87
CA VAL A 212 0.56 -10.42 7.74
C VAL A 212 1.29 -9.49 6.78
N LEU A 213 1.33 -9.88 5.51
CA LEU A 213 1.93 -9.09 4.44
C LEU A 213 0.89 -8.11 3.90
N ILE A 214 1.26 -6.84 3.77
CA ILE A 214 0.37 -5.75 3.32
C ILE A 214 1.01 -4.96 2.18
N ASP A 215 0.20 -4.12 1.52
CA ASP A 215 0.63 -3.21 0.43
C ASP A 215 1.12 -3.93 -0.83
N PHE A 216 0.16 -4.45 -1.61
CA PHE A 216 0.42 -5.10 -2.89
C PHE A 216 0.46 -4.11 -4.08
N GLY A 217 0.67 -2.81 -3.83
CA GLY A 217 0.70 -1.77 -4.88
C GLY A 217 1.84 -1.89 -5.87
N MET A 218 2.78 -2.80 -5.62
CA MET A 218 3.92 -3.16 -6.49
C MET A 218 3.87 -4.61 -6.97
N ALA A 219 2.79 -5.32 -6.65
CA ALA A 219 2.68 -6.73 -6.97
C ALA A 219 2.64 -6.95 -8.48
N ARG A 220 3.15 -8.09 -8.95
CA ARG A 220 3.12 -8.44 -10.36
C ARG A 220 3.03 -9.95 -10.53
N SER A 221 2.35 -10.37 -11.59
CA SER A 221 2.39 -11.76 -12.01
C SER A 221 3.78 -12.11 -12.56
N GLY A 222 4.31 -13.26 -12.16
CA GLY A 222 5.57 -13.79 -12.62
C GLY A 222 6.22 -14.75 -11.62
N ARG A 223 7.13 -15.57 -12.12
CA ARG A 223 8.00 -16.38 -11.25
C ARG A 223 9.23 -15.56 -10.91
N CYS A 224 9.40 -15.19 -9.64
CA CYS A 224 10.63 -14.56 -9.19
C CYS A 224 11.05 -15.09 -7.82
N ARG A 225 12.36 -15.32 -7.65
CA ARG A 225 12.97 -15.62 -6.33
C ARG A 225 13.23 -14.35 -5.52
N SER A 226 12.95 -13.17 -6.06
CA SER A 226 13.30 -11.89 -5.41
C SER A 226 12.71 -11.76 -4.01
N ASP A 227 11.49 -12.21 -3.82
CA ASP A 227 10.76 -11.97 -2.58
C ASP A 227 11.22 -12.89 -1.44
N VAL A 228 11.50 -14.16 -1.75
CA VAL A 228 12.13 -15.09 -0.81
C VAL A 228 13.48 -14.53 -0.36
N GLY A 229 14.35 -14.14 -1.32
CA GLY A 229 15.66 -13.58 -1.00
C GLY A 229 15.58 -12.24 -0.24
N ARG A 230 14.57 -11.41 -0.52
CA ARG A 230 14.33 -10.16 0.22
C ARG A 230 13.88 -10.43 1.65
N LEU A 231 12.98 -11.38 1.86
CA LEU A 231 12.54 -11.78 3.19
C LEU A 231 13.70 -12.36 4.00
N GLU A 232 14.48 -13.29 3.43
CA GLU A 232 15.65 -13.87 4.09
C GLU A 232 16.67 -12.81 4.49
N ALA A 233 17.00 -11.89 3.57
CA ALA A 233 17.90 -10.79 3.85
C ALA A 233 17.36 -9.87 4.95
N LEU A 234 16.06 -9.60 4.93
CA LEU A 234 15.40 -8.78 5.94
C LEU A 234 15.48 -9.41 7.33
N LEU A 235 15.08 -10.67 7.46
CA LEU A 235 15.07 -11.41 8.72
C LEU A 235 16.49 -11.56 9.28
N ARG A 236 17.47 -11.85 8.42
CA ARG A 236 18.88 -11.94 8.82
C ARG A 236 19.40 -10.62 9.41
N ARG A 237 19.02 -9.46 8.83
CA ARG A 237 19.41 -8.14 9.39
C ARG A 237 18.86 -7.91 10.79
N LYS A 238 17.76 -8.56 11.14
CA LYS A 238 17.11 -8.48 12.46
C LYS A 238 17.55 -9.60 13.40
N GLY A 239 18.56 -10.39 13.02
CA GLY A 239 19.02 -11.52 13.82
C GLY A 239 18.04 -12.70 13.87
N ILE A 240 16.98 -12.68 13.05
CA ILE A 240 15.98 -13.75 13.01
C ILE A 240 16.49 -14.86 12.10
N CYS A 241 16.72 -16.03 12.67
CA CYS A 241 17.07 -17.23 11.93
C CYS A 241 15.85 -18.16 11.85
N ILE A 242 15.22 -18.24 10.68
CA ILE A 242 14.24 -19.28 10.40
C ILE A 242 15.01 -20.47 9.83
N ILE A 243 15.10 -21.56 10.60
CA ILE A 243 15.58 -22.82 10.06
C ILE A 243 14.45 -23.38 9.21
N SER A 244 14.59 -23.31 7.89
CA SER A 244 13.69 -23.96 6.95
C SER A 244 13.75 -25.46 7.19
N SER A 245 12.70 -26.03 7.77
CA SER A 245 12.45 -27.47 7.83
C SER A 245 11.85 -27.97 6.52
#